data_AF-A0A1K2I2Q7-F1
#
_entry.id   AF-A0A1K2I2Q7-F1
#
_cell.length_a   1.000
_cell.length_b   1.000
_cell.length_c   1.000
_cell.angle_alpha   90.00
_cell.angle_beta   90.00
_cell.angle_gamma   90.00
#
_symmetry.space_group_name_H-M   'P 1'
#
loop_
_entity.id
_entity.type
_entity.pdbx_description
1 polymer ?
#
loop_
_entity_poly.entity_id
_entity_poly.type
_entity_poly.pdbx_seq_one_letter_code
_entity_poly.pdbx_strand_id
1 'polypeptide(L)' 'MIFCHLLRMGAWLGLILGLFQTALGFAFALEFIPMELMGRYSIASTTGEAINRGMLVAGIAVAAGAISEIGLALGRAGQ' A
#
# COMPACT_ATOMS: atom_id res chain seq x y z
N MET A 1 14.95 13.97 -12.02
CA MET A 1 14.00 14.58 -11.05
C MET A 1 12.55 14.13 -11.25
N ILE A 2 12.04 13.98 -12.49
CA ILE A 2 10.69 13.42 -12.77
C ILE A 2 10.50 12.00 -12.20
N PHE A 3 11.54 11.14 -12.30
CA PHE A 3 11.49 9.78 -11.77
C PHE A 3 11.13 9.72 -10.28
N CYS A 4 11.78 10.53 -9.44
CA CYS A 4 11.46 10.58 -8.00
C CYS A 4 10.03 11.08 -7.75
N HIS A 5 9.55 12.05 -8.52
CA HIS A 5 8.16 12.52 -8.40
C HIS A 5 7.16 11.41 -8.75
N LEU A 6 7.40 10.65 -9.83
CA LEU A 6 6.58 9.49 -10.19
C LEU A 6 6.63 8.39 -9.13
N LEU A 7 7.82 8.09 -8.59
CA LEU A 7 8.00 7.16 -7.48
C LEU A 7 7.24 7.60 -6.23
N ARG A 8 7.24 8.90 -5.92
CA ARG A 8 6.50 9.45 -4.79
C ARG A 8 4.99 9.32 -4.99
N MET A 9 4.49 9.60 -6.19
CA MET A 9 3.07 9.41 -6.52
C MET A 9 2.68 7.93 -6.44
N GLY A 10 3.51 7.03 -6.98
CA GLY A 10 3.31 5.59 -6.89
C GLY A 10 3.34 5.07 -5.45
N ALA A 11 4.24 5.59 -4.63
CA ALA A 11 4.30 5.29 -3.19
C ALA A 11 3.00 5.70 -2.48
N TRP A 12 2.48 6.91 -2.73
CA TRP A 12 1.20 7.33 -2.15
C TRP A 12 0.03 6.44 -2.59
N LEU A 13 -0.05 6.12 -3.88
CA LEU A 13 -1.08 5.20 -4.40
C LEU A 13 -0.96 3.81 -3.76
N GLY A 14 0.24 3.24 -3.71
CA GLY A 14 0.50 1.96 -3.07
C GLY A 14 0.14 1.96 -1.59
N LEU A 15 0.44 3.05 -0.87
CA LEU A 15 0.10 3.19 0.55
C LEU A 15 -1.41 3.14 0.76
N ILE A 16 -2.15 3.94 -0.02
CA ILE A 16 -3.62 4.02 0.10
C ILE A 16 -4.26 2.67 -0.23
N LEU A 17 -3.84 2.04 -1.33
CA LEU A 17 -4.37 0.74 -1.75
C LEU A 17 -4.03 -0.37 -0.76
N GLY A 18 -2.80 -0.38 -0.24
CA GLY A 18 -2.35 -1.34 0.77
C GLY A 18 -3.15 -1.19 2.07
N LEU A 19 -3.31 0.04 2.57
CA LEU A 19 -4.13 0.32 3.75
C LEU A 19 -5.59 -0.07 3.56
N PHE A 20 -6.16 0.22 2.39
CA PHE A 20 -7.55 -0.16 2.07
C PHE A 20 -7.73 -1.68 2.07
N GLN A 21 -6.78 -2.42 1.48
CA GLN A 21 -6.80 -3.88 1.47
C GLN A 21 -6.66 -4.47 2.88
N THR A 22 -5.77 -3.90 3.70
CA THR A 22 -5.64 -4.29 5.12
C THR A 22 -6.93 -4.00 5.89
N ALA A 23 -7.54 -2.83 5.69
CA ALA A 23 -8.80 -2.46 6.34
C ALA A 23 -9.95 -3.39 5.95
N LEU A 24 -10.06 -3.77 4.66
CA LEU A 24 -11.02 -4.78 4.21
C LEU A 24 -10.77 -6.13 4.87
N GLY A 25 -9.51 -6.56 4.95
CA GLY A 25 -9.15 -7.80 5.64
C GLY A 25 -9.61 -7.82 7.11
N PHE A 26 -9.46 -6.70 7.82
CA PHE A 26 -10.01 -6.54 9.17
C PHE A 26 -11.53 -6.49 9.20
N ALA A 27 -12.18 -5.82 8.25
CA ALA A 27 -13.64 -5.75 8.17
C ALA A 27 -14.27 -7.14 7.98
N PHE A 28 -13.64 -8.02 7.19
CA PHE A 28 -14.05 -9.42 7.09
C PHE A 28 -13.72 -10.22 8.36
N ALA A 29 -12.55 -9.98 8.97
CA ALA A 29 -12.14 -10.71 10.18
C ALA A 29 -13.01 -10.40 11.41
N LEU A 30 -13.55 -9.17 11.49
CA LEU A 30 -14.44 -8.73 12.55
C LEU A 30 -15.93 -8.96 12.22
N GLU A 31 -16.23 -9.66 11.13
CA GLU A 31 -17.60 -9.94 10.65
C GLU A 31 -18.44 -8.67 10.36
N PHE A 32 -17.80 -7.50 10.20
CA PHE A 32 -18.46 -6.28 9.72
C PHE A 32 -18.98 -6.45 8.28
N ILE A 33 -18.29 -7.27 7.49
CA ILE A 33 -18.70 -7.66 6.14
C ILE A 33 -18.79 -9.19 6.08
N PRO A 34 -19.87 -9.77 5.55
CA PRO A 34 -20.00 -11.21 5.37
C PRO A 34 -18.86 -11.79 4.52
N MET A 35 -18.25 -12.90 4.98
CA MET A 35 -17.18 -13.61 4.26
C MET A 35 -17.58 -14.05 2.84
N GLU A 36 -18.87 -14.25 2.60
CA GLU A 36 -19.43 -14.60 1.29
C GLU A 36 -19.14 -13.54 0.21
N LEU A 37 -18.98 -12.29 0.62
CA LEU A 37 -18.68 -11.18 -0.28
C LEU A 37 -17.17 -11.00 -0.52
N MET A 38 -16.32 -11.78 0.16
CA MET A 38 -14.87 -11.63 0.08
C MET A 38 -14.35 -11.77 -1.36
N GLY A 39 -14.85 -12.75 -2.11
CA GLY A 39 -14.47 -12.94 -3.52
C GLY A 39 -14.92 -11.82 -4.47
N ARG A 40 -15.82 -10.92 -4.04
CA ARG A 40 -16.24 -9.74 -4.83
C ARG A 40 -15.37 -8.51 -4.56
N TYR A 41 -14.83 -8.41 -3.35
CA TYR A 41 -14.09 -7.22 -2.91
C TYR A 41 -12.59 -7.46 -2.72
N SER A 42 -12.15 -8.72 -2.81
CA SER A 42 -10.77 -9.12 -2.59
C SER A 42 -10.39 -10.29 -3.49
N ILE A 43 -9.12 -10.29 -3.92
CA ILE A 43 -8.48 -11.41 -4.65
C ILE A 43 -7.92 -12.45 -3.65
N ALA A 44 -7.87 -12.10 -2.36
CA ALA A 44 -7.37 -12.99 -1.32
C ALA A 44 -8.40 -14.06 -0.95
N SER A 45 -7.89 -15.26 -0.65
CA SER A 45 -8.70 -16.43 -0.27
C SER A 45 -9.11 -16.44 1.21
N THR A 46 -8.37 -15.69 2.04
CA THR A 46 -8.60 -15.60 3.49
C THR A 46 -8.37 -14.17 3.98
N THR A 47 -8.99 -13.82 5.10
CA THR A 47 -8.83 -12.51 5.77
C THR A 47 -7.37 -12.24 6.13
N GLY A 48 -6.67 -13.26 6.64
CA GLY A 48 -5.23 -13.18 6.93
C GLY A 48 -4.39 -12.89 5.69
N GLU A 49 -4.70 -13.51 4.55
CA GLU A 49 -4.01 -13.22 3.29
C GLU A 49 -4.28 -11.79 2.81
N ALA A 50 -5.52 -11.30 2.93
CA ALA A 50 -5.86 -9.91 2.58
C ALA A 50 -5.08 -8.90 3.43
N ILE A 51 -5.03 -9.11 4.74
CA ILE A 51 -4.27 -8.28 5.69
C ILE A 51 -2.79 -8.30 5.34
N ASN A 52 -2.20 -9.49 5.17
CA ASN A 52 -0.77 -9.64 4.90
C ASN A 52 -0.34 -8.98 3.58
N ARG A 53 -1.10 -9.17 2.50
CA ARG A 53 -0.85 -8.50 1.22
C ARG A 53 -0.95 -6.98 1.34
N GLY A 54 -2.00 -6.48 1.99
CA GLY A 54 -2.17 -5.04 2.20
C GLY A 54 -1.02 -4.43 3.00
N MET A 55 -0.59 -5.10 4.06
CA MET A 55 0.54 -4.67 4.89
C MET A 55 1.86 -4.67 4.12
N LEU A 56 2.11 -5.69 3.29
CA LEU A 56 3.31 -5.77 2.47
C LEU A 56 3.34 -4.66 1.43
N VAL A 57 2.21 -4.40 0.75
CA VAL A 57 2.10 -3.30 -0.22
C VAL A 57 2.29 -1.95 0.47
N ALA A 58 1.68 -1.74 1.64
CA ALA A 58 1.85 -0.51 2.42
C ALA A 58 3.31 -0.32 2.87
N GLY A 59 3.98 -1.38 3.32
CA GLY A 59 5.39 -1.34 3.71
C GLY A 59 6.32 -1.00 2.54
N ILE A 60 6.11 -1.62 1.38
CA ILE A 60 6.87 -1.30 0.16
C ILE A 60 6.64 0.15 -0.26
N ALA A 61 5.40 0.62 -0.18
CA ALA A 61 5.06 2.01 -0.49
C ALA A 61 5.78 3.01 0.43
N VAL A 62 5.84 2.75 1.74
CA VAL A 62 6.59 3.58 2.69
C VAL A 62 8.08 3.60 2.32
N ALA A 63 8.68 2.43 2.06
CA ALA A 63 10.09 2.35 1.68
C ALA A 63 10.38 3.11 0.37
N ALA A 64 9.53 2.92 -0.65
CA ALA A 64 9.64 3.61 -1.94
C ALA A 64 9.51 5.14 -1.79
N GLY A 65 8.59 5.61 -0.93
CA GLY A 65 8.44 7.03 -0.61
C GLY A 65 9.69 7.61 0.06
N ALA A 66 10.24 6.91 1.05
CA ALA A 66 11.47 7.33 1.73
C ALA A 66 12.67 7.43 0.77
N ILE A 67 12.86 6.42 -0.09
CA ILE A 67 13.91 6.40 -1.12
C ILE A 67 13.75 7.58 -2.09
N SER A 68 12.51 7.87 -2.49
CA SER A 68 12.22 9.01 -3.37
C SER A 68 12.62 10.35 -2.74
N GLU A 69 12.26 10.59 -1.48
CA GLU A 69 12.62 11.82 -0.77
C GLU A 69 14.13 11.96 -0.60
N ILE A 70 14.85 10.87 -0.27
CA ILE A 70 16.32 10.85 -0.23
C ILE A 70 16.90 11.24 -1.59
N GLY A 71 16.41 10.65 -2.69
CA GLY A 71 16.86 10.97 -4.04
C GLY A 71 16.61 12.42 -4.43
N LEU A 72 15.47 13.00 -4.03
CA LEU A 72 15.16 14.41 -4.24
C LEU A 72 16.04 15.34 -3.39
N ALA A 73 16.40 14.94 -2.18
CA ALA A 73 17.29 15.71 -1.31
C ALA A 73 18.73 15.72 -1.84
N LEU A 74 19.25 14.57 -2.26
CA LEU A 74 20.58 14.46 -2.89
C LEU A 74 20.65 15.26 -4.20
N GLY A 75 19.60 15.21 -5.03
CA GLY A 75 19.54 15.98 -6.26
C GLY A 75 19.51 17.51 -6.04
N ARG A 76 19.04 17.96 -4.86
CA ARG A 76 19.07 19.38 -4.46
C ARG A 76 20.43 19.79 -3.86
N ALA A 77 21.13 18.88 -3.19
CA ALA A 77 22.42 19.16 -2.54
C ALA A 77 23.60 19.20 -3.53
N GLY A 78 23.45 18.62 -4.72
CA GLY A 78 24.47 18.62 -5.77
C GLY A 78 24.34 19.72 -6.82
N GLN A 79 23.40 20.66 -6.65
CA GLN A 79 23.23 21.86 -7.47
C GLN A 79 23.69 23.09 -6.69
#